data_AF-B6Y9J7-F1
#
_entry.id   AF-B6Y9J7-F1
#
_cell.length_a   1.000
_cell.length_b   1.000
_cell.length_c   1.000
_cell.angle_alpha   90.00
_cell.angle_beta   90.00
_cell.angle_gamma   90.00
#
_symmetry.space_group_name_H-M   'P 1'
#
loop_
_entity.id
_entity.type
_entity.pdbx_description
1 polymer ?
#
loop_
_entity_poly.entity_id
_entity_poly.type
_entity_poly.pdbx_seq_one_letter_code
_entity_poly.pdbx_strand_id
1 'polypeptide(L)' 'MVQVLKQQPDKLYEIGEGQFVGEMLILEVSVFDILKPMVGDIFVIGNCKYKVHSLPLRDKSGMIWRIEASGV' A
#
# COMPACT_ATOMS: atom_id res chain seq x y z
N MET A 1 -2.13 15.68 7.62
CA MET A 1 -2.24 14.33 8.23
C MET A 1 -2.86 13.44 7.15
N VAL A 2 -2.26 12.30 6.84
CA VAL A 2 -2.76 11.37 5.80
C VAL A 2 -3.31 10.15 6.50
N GLN A 3 -4.55 9.74 6.17
CA GLN A 3 -5.13 8.51 6.71
C GLN A 3 -5.06 7.41 5.66
N VAL A 4 -4.56 6.25 6.08
CA VAL A 4 -4.39 5.09 5.20
C VAL A 4 -5.05 3.89 5.83
N LEU A 5 -5.95 3.24 5.08
CA LEU A 5 -6.43 1.90 5.43
C LEU A 5 -5.53 0.87 4.75
N LYS A 6 -4.91 -0.01 5.54
CA LYS A 6 -4.04 -1.08 5.07
C LYS A 6 -4.79 -2.41 5.14
N GLN A 7 -4.99 -3.06 4.00
CA GLN A 7 -5.55 -4.41 3.92
C GLN A 7 -4.41 -5.40 3.62
N GLN A 8 -4.16 -6.31 4.56
CA GLN A 8 -3.15 -7.37 4.45
C GLN A 8 -3.81 -8.75 4.44
N PRO A 9 -3.25 -9.75 3.73
CA PRO A 9 -3.78 -11.11 3.74
C PRO A 9 -3.73 -11.74 5.14
N ASP A 10 -4.71 -12.59 5.46
CA ASP A 10 -4.88 -13.21 6.80
C ASP A 10 -3.76 -14.19 7.20
N LYS A 11 -2.96 -14.68 6.25
CA LYS A 11 -1.87 -15.62 6.51
C LYS A 11 -0.52 -14.93 6.33
N LEU A 12 0.02 -14.47 7.45
CA LEU A 12 1.44 -14.12 7.57
C LEU A 12 2.23 -15.43 7.55
N TYR A 13 3.00 -15.68 6.48
CA TYR A 13 3.96 -16.77 6.47
C TYR A 13 5.31 -16.23 6.97
N GLU A 14 5.63 -16.49 8.24
CA GLU A 14 7.00 -16.33 8.75
C GLU A 14 7.83 -17.54 8.29
N ILE A 15 8.72 -17.34 7.31
CA ILE A 15 9.70 -18.35 6.90
C ILE A 15 11.08 -17.91 7.42
N GLY A 16 11.40 -18.26 8.66
CA GLY A 16 12.76 -18.17 9.23
C GLY A 16 13.36 -16.77 9.34
N GLU A 17 14.70 -16.70 9.48
CA GLU A 17 15.49 -15.48 9.73
C GLU A 17 15.69 -14.56 8.49
N GLY A 18 14.83 -14.68 7.47
CA GLY A 18 14.92 -13.93 6.20
C GLY A 18 13.84 -12.88 6.06
N GLN A 19 14.21 -11.67 5.65
CA GLN A 19 13.28 -10.54 5.46
C GLN A 19 12.18 -10.87 4.43
N PHE A 20 10.95 -10.57 4.85
CA PHE A 20 9.68 -10.85 4.17
C PHE A 20 9.71 -10.50 2.68
N VAL A 21 9.63 -11.53 1.83
CA VAL A 21 9.47 -11.40 0.39
C VAL A 21 7.99 -11.21 0.06
N GLY A 22 7.61 -9.97 -0.27
CA GLY A 22 6.52 -9.67 -1.22
C GLY A 22 5.10 -9.98 -0.77
N GLU A 23 4.68 -9.53 0.42
CA GLU A 23 3.23 -9.44 0.69
C GLU A 23 2.63 -8.30 -0.12
N MET A 24 1.91 -8.67 -1.19
CA MET A 24 1.08 -7.74 -1.94
C MET A 24 -0.10 -7.34 -1.05
N LEU A 25 -0.20 -6.04 -0.77
CA LEU A 25 -1.22 -5.46 0.08
C LEU A 25 -1.94 -4.34 -0.65
N ILE A 26 -3.12 -3.97 -0.15
CA ILE A 26 -3.91 -2.86 -0.69
C ILE A 26 -3.87 -1.72 0.32
N LEU A 27 -3.46 -0.55 -0.16
CA LEU A 27 -3.60 0.72 0.55
C LEU A 27 -4.78 1.48 -0.04
N GLU A 28 -5.66 1.93 0.83
CA GLU A 28 -6.74 2.86 0.49
C GLU A 28 -6.46 4.21 1.12
N VAL A 29 -6.37 5.24 0.27
CA VAL A 29 -6.01 6.61 0.67
C VAL A 29 -6.97 7.60 0.02
N SER A 30 -7.38 8.62 0.76
CA SER A 30 -8.22 9.69 0.22
C SER A 30 -7.51 10.47 -0.90
N VAL A 31 -8.24 10.80 -1.98
CA VAL A 31 -7.73 11.66 -3.07
C VAL A 31 -7.45 13.10 -2.60
N PHE A 32 -8.00 13.49 -1.44
CA PHE A 32 -7.75 14.80 -0.85
C PHE A 32 -6.49 14.84 0.00
N ASP A 33 -6.01 13.67 0.45
CA ASP A 33 -4.83 13.58 1.30
C ASP A 33 -3.54 13.54 0.48
N ILE A 34 -3.59 13.02 -0.74
CA ILE A 34 -2.44 12.88 -1.63
C ILE A 34 -2.79 13.16 -3.09
N LEU A 35 -1.79 13.66 -3.83
CA LEU A 35 -1.84 13.67 -5.30
C LEU A 35 -1.87 12.24 -5.86
N LYS A 36 -2.12 12.12 -7.16
CA LYS A 36 -2.16 10.81 -7.84
C LYS A 36 -0.86 10.03 -7.57
N PRO A 37 -0.92 8.87 -6.89
CA PRO A 37 0.27 8.06 -6.68
C PRO A 37 0.74 7.44 -7.99
N MET A 38 2.02 7.10 -8.04
CA MET A 38 2.68 6.54 -9.21
C MET A 38 3.39 5.24 -8.86
N VAL A 39 3.57 4.39 -9.88
CA VAL A 39 4.37 3.17 -9.75
C VAL A 39 5.79 3.57 -9.35
N GLY A 40 6.32 2.92 -8.31
CA GLY A 40 7.62 3.21 -7.74
C GLY A 40 7.61 4.14 -6.53
N ASP A 41 6.50 4.84 -6.27
CA ASP A 41 6.34 5.64 -5.04
C ASP A 41 6.46 4.74 -3.79
N ILE A 42 6.88 5.33 -2.67
CA ILE A 42 7.04 4.64 -1.40
C ILE A 42 6.13 5.27 -0.35
N PHE A 43 5.22 4.47 0.19
CA PHE A 43 4.42 4.81 1.36
C PHE A 43 5.16 4.39 2.63
N VAL A 44 5.36 5.34 3.54
CA VAL A 44 5.94 5.07 4.86
C VAL A 44 4.83 5.11 5.90
N ILE A 45 4.56 3.97 6.54
CA ILE A 45 3.52 3.84 7.57
C ILE A 45 4.18 3.27 8.82
N GLY A 46 4.32 4.10 9.85
CA GLY A 46 5.16 3.76 11.01
C GLY A 46 6.61 3.51 10.59
N ASN A 47 7.15 2.33 10.91
CA ASN A 47 8.50 1.91 10.54
C ASN A 47 8.55 1.05 9.27
N CYS A 48 7.41 0.83 8.62
CA CYS A 48 7.31 -0.01 7.42
C CYS A 48 7.29 0.86 6.16
N LYS A 49 7.92 0.35 5.09
CA LYS A 49 7.93 0.96 3.77
C LYS A 49 7.21 0.06 2.78
N TYR A 50 6.38 0.67 1.94
CA TYR A 50 5.59 -0.04 0.94
C TYR A 50 5.77 0.62 -0.42
N LYS A 51 6.28 -0.14 -1.39
CA LYS A 51 6.49 0.35 -2.75
C LYS A 51 5.26 0.07 -3.61
N VAL A 52 4.81 1.06 -4.35
CA VAL A 52 3.70 0.93 -5.31
C VAL A 52 4.15 0.16 -6.54
N HIS A 53 3.41 -0.89 -6.92
CA HIS A 53 3.75 -1.74 -8.06
C HIS A 53 2.80 -1.58 -9.25
N SER A 54 1.57 -1.14 -9.03
CA SER A 54 0.57 -0.96 -10.09
C SER A 54 0.01 0.47 -10.09
N LEU A 55 -0.59 0.86 -11.21
CA LEU A 55 -1.22 2.17 -11.33
C LEU A 55 -2.39 2.25 -10.34
N PRO A 56 -2.43 3.27 -9.46
CA PRO A 56 -3.53 3.44 -8.53
C PRO A 56 -4.86 3.56 -9.24
N LEU A 57 -5.83 2.78 -8.77
CA LEU A 57 -7.20 2.80 -9.26
C LEU A 57 -8.05 3.69 -8.37
N ARG A 58 -9.03 4.36 -8.95
CA ARG A 58 -10.05 5.01 -8.14
C ARG A 58 -11.12 4.01 -7.76
N ASP A 59 -11.65 4.16 -6.54
CA ASP A 59 -12.85 3.47 -6.13
C ASP A 59 -14.08 3.96 -6.92
N LYS A 60 -15.25 3.34 -6.68
CA LYS A 60 -16.49 3.70 -7.38
C LYS A 60 -16.92 5.15 -7.15
N SER A 61 -16.61 5.73 -5.98
CA SER A 61 -16.94 7.13 -5.68
C SER A 61 -15.97 8.12 -6.33
N GLY A 62 -14.80 7.65 -6.77
CA GLY A 62 -13.74 8.50 -7.30
C GLY A 62 -12.97 9.27 -6.23
N MET A 63 -13.21 8.97 -4.95
CA MET A 63 -12.67 9.71 -3.79
C MET A 63 -11.54 8.95 -3.09
N ILE A 64 -11.34 7.68 -3.39
CA ILE A 64 -10.30 6.84 -2.78
C ILE A 64 -9.36 6.33 -3.87
N TRP A 65 -8.07 6.48 -3.62
CA TRP A 65 -7.03 5.75 -4.32
C TRP A 65 -6.89 4.35 -3.70
N ARG A 66 -7.08 3.33 -4.54
CA ARG A 66 -6.77 1.94 -4.24
C ARG A 66 -5.43 1.60 -4.88
N ILE A 67 -4.46 1.27 -4.05
CA ILE A 67 -3.04 1.16 -4.41
C ILE A 67 -2.57 -0.23 -4.04
N GLU A 68 -2.00 -0.95 -5.00
CA GLU A 68 -1.33 -2.22 -4.69
C GLU A 68 0.15 -1.95 -4.45
N ALA A 69 0.61 -2.34 -3.27
CA ALA A 69 1.97 -2.13 -2.84
C ALA A 69 2.54 -3.39 -2.20
N SER A 70 3.86 -3.47 -2.05
CA SER A 70 4.50 -4.53 -1.29
C SER A 70 5.61 -3.98 -0.40
N GLY A 71 5.94 -4.71 0.66
CA GLY A 71 7.00 -4.33 1.60
C GLY A 71 8.37 -4.28 0.93
N VAL A 72 9.20 -3.31 1.32
CA VAL A 72 10.61 -3.15 0.89
C VAL A 72 11.55 -2.94 2.06
#